data_AF-A0A6V8PRC3-F1
#
_entry.id   AF-A0A6V8PRC3-F1
#
_cell.length_a   1.000
_cell.length_b   1.000
_cell.length_c   1.000
_cell.angle_alpha   90.00
_cell.angle_beta   90.00
_cell.angle_gamma   90.00
#
_symmetry.space_group_name_H-M   'P 1'
#
loop_
_entity.id
_entity.type
_entity.pdbx_description
1 polymer ?
#
loop_
_entity_poly.entity_id
_entity_poly.type
_entity_poly.pdbx_seq_one_letter_code
_entity_poly.pdbx_strand_id
1 'polypeptide(L)'
;MLNELMRAHLIDPQNIGTMESPDAVGQAGSVECGTLVTAQMKVRDGLIQDLKFLVYGPGQAIAACSFLSQYLQGKPLDEAARMTGRRVASLMGEIEKEMGCFKIVAAALGHCLENFISGPMGKLKPLEKLRDVSRERVAVAMSGGVDSSTAALILKEEGYDVIGLTMRLWEDGESDEGRMLNLKATDLDIEEDNYPEDRPRSCCSPLDIQDAKEVADKIGIPHYVINLADLFEQRVIRPFCDQYLEGMTPNPCLNCNRFIKLDILRRRAHWLGAYYLSTGHYVRVRSAEENGRFLVYRAEDSSKDQSCMFWSATQEQLCHFLSPLGDYTKERVRKLAERAYLPVADKMESQEICFISDNNYHRFLREKVGYCPPAWSYCGY
;
A
#
# COMPACT_ATOMS: atom_id res chain seq x y z
N MET A 1 -16.34 -5.73 35.12
CA MET A 1 -17.57 -6.51 34.85
C MET A 1 -17.70 -6.48 33.34
N LEU A 2 -17.69 -7.62 32.66
CA LEU A 2 -17.79 -7.66 31.19
C LEU A 2 -19.12 -7.01 30.78
N ASN A 3 -19.11 -6.15 29.77
CA ASN A 3 -20.34 -5.56 29.26
C ASN A 3 -21.22 -6.62 28.55
N GLU A 4 -22.49 -6.29 28.32
CA GLU A 4 -23.48 -7.23 27.78
C GLU A 4 -23.10 -7.79 26.41
N LEU A 5 -22.54 -6.95 25.54
CA LEU A 5 -22.12 -7.34 24.20
C LEU A 5 -20.98 -8.37 24.24
N MET A 6 -19.95 -8.08 25.01
CA MET A 6 -18.82 -8.97 25.23
C MET A 6 -19.28 -10.32 25.81
N ARG A 7 -20.19 -10.28 26.79
CA ARG A 7 -20.75 -11.47 27.41
C ARG A 7 -21.54 -12.33 26.43
N ALA A 8 -22.34 -11.70 25.56
CA ALA A 8 -23.11 -12.42 24.54
C ALA A 8 -22.19 -13.20 23.58
N HIS A 9 -21.17 -12.53 23.03
CA HIS A 9 -20.23 -13.16 22.11
C HIS A 9 -19.27 -14.17 22.76
N LEU A 10 -19.12 -14.14 24.08
CA LEU A 10 -18.36 -15.14 24.84
C LEU A 10 -19.18 -16.40 25.14
N ILE A 11 -20.47 -16.24 25.48
CA ILE A 11 -21.35 -17.37 25.83
C ILE A 11 -21.76 -18.16 24.59
N ASP A 12 -22.06 -17.48 23.48
CA ASP A 12 -22.48 -18.08 22.23
C ASP A 12 -21.65 -17.56 21.05
N PRO A 13 -20.37 -18.00 20.94
CA PRO A 13 -19.45 -17.48 19.95
C PRO A 13 -19.84 -17.89 18.52
N GLN A 14 -19.86 -16.91 17.63
CA GLN A 14 -20.27 -17.07 16.24
C GLN A 14 -19.05 -17.15 15.32
N ASN A 15 -19.14 -17.98 14.26
CA ASN A 15 -18.11 -18.12 13.22
C ASN A 15 -16.69 -18.42 13.74
N ILE A 16 -16.58 -19.09 14.88
CA ILE A 16 -15.31 -19.58 15.42
C ILE A 16 -15.02 -20.97 14.85
N GLY A 17 -13.86 -21.14 14.22
CA GLY A 17 -13.42 -22.40 13.62
C GLY A 17 -12.65 -22.21 12.31
N THR A 18 -12.60 -23.28 11.52
CA THR A 18 -11.93 -23.30 10.21
C THR A 18 -12.90 -23.04 9.07
N MET A 19 -12.36 -22.52 7.97
CA MET A 19 -13.07 -22.28 6.72
C MET A 19 -12.52 -23.20 5.64
N GLU A 20 -13.40 -23.83 4.86
CA GLU A 20 -12.99 -24.59 3.68
C GLU A 20 -12.70 -23.63 2.52
N SER A 21 -11.50 -23.77 1.94
CA SER A 21 -11.01 -22.98 0.81
C SER A 21 -11.19 -21.47 0.99
N PRO A 22 -10.57 -20.85 2.00
CA PRO A 22 -10.60 -19.40 2.16
C PRO A 22 -9.85 -18.70 1.02
N ASP A 23 -10.28 -17.49 0.66
CA ASP A 23 -9.58 -16.69 -0.34
C ASP A 23 -8.24 -16.18 0.20
N ALA A 24 -8.23 -15.85 1.50
CA ALA A 24 -7.03 -15.48 2.26
C ALA A 24 -7.10 -15.94 3.73
N VAL A 25 -5.92 -16.07 4.32
CA VAL A 25 -5.70 -16.44 5.73
C VAL A 25 -4.65 -15.51 6.31
N GLY A 26 -4.84 -15.07 7.55
CA GLY A 26 -3.85 -14.30 8.29
C GLY A 26 -3.79 -14.74 9.74
N GLN A 27 -2.59 -14.73 10.33
CA GLN A 27 -2.37 -15.20 11.69
C GLN A 27 -1.57 -14.17 12.49
N ALA A 28 -1.90 -13.99 13.76
CA ALA A 28 -1.14 -13.16 14.68
C ALA A 28 -1.15 -13.73 16.10
N GLY A 29 -0.14 -13.34 16.88
CA GLY A 29 0.10 -13.84 18.23
C GLY A 29 0.87 -15.17 18.23
N SER A 30 1.03 -15.75 19.42
CA SER A 30 1.72 -17.03 19.61
C SER A 30 1.08 -17.80 20.76
N VAL A 31 1.26 -19.13 20.74
CA VAL A 31 0.81 -19.98 21.85
C VAL A 31 1.57 -19.61 23.13
N GLU A 32 2.85 -19.21 23.00
CA GLU A 32 3.73 -18.82 24.10
C GLU A 32 3.26 -17.54 24.80
N CYS A 33 2.71 -16.56 24.05
CA CYS A 33 2.17 -15.33 24.64
C CYS A 33 0.71 -15.48 25.10
N GLY A 34 0.15 -16.70 25.02
CA GLY A 34 -1.19 -17.02 25.52
C GLY A 34 -2.34 -16.56 24.62
N THR A 35 -2.07 -16.02 23.43
CA THR A 35 -3.10 -15.69 22.44
C THR A 35 -2.59 -15.90 21.01
N LEU A 36 -3.24 -16.79 20.28
CA LEU A 36 -3.02 -17.06 18.86
C LEU A 36 -4.35 -16.96 18.12
N VAL A 37 -4.39 -16.14 17.08
CA VAL A 37 -5.60 -15.90 16.27
C VAL A 37 -5.29 -16.12 14.80
N THR A 38 -6.14 -16.85 14.11
CA THR A 38 -6.09 -17.06 12.65
C THR A 38 -7.41 -16.59 12.03
N ALA A 39 -7.37 -15.51 11.27
CA ALA A 39 -8.49 -15.01 10.49
C ALA A 39 -8.51 -15.68 9.10
N GLN A 40 -9.69 -16.03 8.61
CA GLN A 40 -9.92 -16.67 7.31
C GLN A 40 -11.11 -15.97 6.64
N MET A 41 -10.96 -15.51 5.40
CA MET A 41 -12.03 -14.77 4.72
C MET A 41 -12.38 -15.32 3.34
N LYS A 42 -13.64 -15.12 2.96
CA LYS A 42 -14.12 -15.15 1.58
C LYS A 42 -14.59 -13.78 1.16
N VAL A 43 -14.17 -13.36 -0.03
CA VAL A 43 -14.47 -12.05 -0.57
C VAL A 43 -15.17 -12.21 -1.90
N ARG A 44 -16.27 -11.48 -2.07
CA ARG A 44 -17.01 -11.45 -3.32
C ARG A 44 -17.40 -10.01 -3.63
N ASP A 45 -17.07 -9.57 -4.85
CA ASP A 45 -17.42 -8.24 -5.36
C ASP A 45 -16.95 -7.09 -4.44
N GLY A 46 -15.77 -7.23 -3.82
CA GLY A 46 -15.19 -6.26 -2.89
C GLY A 46 -15.76 -6.30 -1.46
N LEU A 47 -16.71 -7.19 -1.18
CA LEU A 47 -17.37 -7.36 0.11
C LEU A 47 -16.92 -8.64 0.81
N ILE A 48 -16.84 -8.59 2.15
CA ILE A 48 -16.54 -9.74 3.00
C ILE A 48 -17.78 -10.62 3.06
N GLN A 49 -17.78 -11.73 2.33
CA GLN A 49 -18.91 -12.65 2.26
C GLN A 49 -18.97 -13.55 3.49
N ASP A 50 -17.82 -14.04 3.93
CA ASP A 50 -17.66 -14.88 5.12
C ASP A 50 -16.34 -14.54 5.81
N LEU A 51 -16.34 -14.53 7.14
CA LEU A 51 -15.17 -14.26 7.97
C LEU A 51 -15.22 -15.21 9.16
N LYS A 52 -14.20 -16.05 9.29
CA LYS A 52 -14.05 -16.98 10.42
C LYS A 52 -12.74 -16.75 11.14
N PHE A 53 -12.75 -17.04 12.44
CA PHE A 53 -11.57 -16.98 13.27
C PHE A 53 -11.33 -18.31 13.96
N LEU A 54 -10.10 -18.81 13.90
CA LEU A 54 -9.62 -19.83 14.82
C LEU A 54 -8.82 -19.12 15.91
N VAL A 55 -9.25 -19.25 17.16
CA VAL A 55 -8.70 -18.49 18.29
C VAL A 55 -8.35 -19.42 19.45
N TYR A 56 -7.13 -19.27 19.94
CA TYR A 56 -6.64 -19.86 21.18
C TYR A 56 -6.22 -18.72 22.09
N GLY A 57 -6.99 -18.41 23.12
CA GLY A 57 -6.70 -17.27 23.97
C GLY A 57 -7.82 -17.01 25.00
N PRO A 58 -7.74 -15.90 25.73
CA PRO A 58 -8.70 -15.57 26.77
C PRO A 58 -10.05 -15.17 26.18
N GLY A 59 -11.10 -15.15 27.01
CA GLY A 59 -12.49 -14.95 26.55
C GLY A 59 -12.72 -13.65 25.76
N GLN A 60 -11.96 -12.60 26.05
CA GLN A 60 -12.00 -11.33 25.34
C GLN A 60 -11.58 -11.49 23.87
N ALA A 61 -10.57 -12.31 23.58
CA ALA A 61 -10.14 -12.58 22.22
C ALA A 61 -11.21 -13.38 21.45
N ILE A 62 -11.83 -14.37 22.11
CA ILE A 62 -12.91 -15.18 21.54
C ILE A 62 -14.11 -14.30 21.19
N ALA A 63 -14.56 -13.49 22.14
CA ALA A 63 -15.69 -12.60 21.95
C ALA A 63 -15.41 -11.53 20.88
N ALA A 64 -14.18 -10.99 20.81
CA ALA A 64 -13.79 -10.06 19.75
C ALA A 64 -13.80 -10.70 18.36
N CYS A 65 -13.29 -11.92 18.22
CA CYS A 65 -13.36 -12.69 16.98
C CYS A 65 -14.81 -12.96 16.57
N SER A 66 -15.63 -13.39 17.52
CA SER A 66 -17.06 -13.64 17.33
C SER A 66 -17.80 -12.38 16.88
N PHE A 67 -17.57 -11.25 17.55
CA PHE A 67 -18.14 -9.95 17.17
C PHE A 67 -17.71 -9.51 15.78
N LEU A 68 -16.41 -9.50 15.48
CA LEU A 68 -15.89 -9.03 14.19
C LEU A 68 -16.36 -9.89 13.02
N SER A 69 -16.49 -11.20 13.23
CA SER A 69 -16.97 -12.10 12.18
C SER A 69 -18.37 -11.72 11.69
N GLN A 70 -19.26 -11.31 12.60
CA GLN A 70 -20.61 -10.86 12.27
C GLN A 70 -20.62 -9.40 11.83
N TYR A 71 -19.90 -8.53 12.54
CA TYR A 71 -19.87 -7.09 12.26
C TYR A 71 -19.35 -6.81 10.85
N LEU A 72 -18.31 -7.51 10.40
CA LEU A 72 -17.70 -7.27 9.08
C LEU A 72 -18.41 -8.01 7.94
N GLN A 73 -19.34 -8.90 8.23
CA GLN A 73 -20.05 -9.65 7.18
C GLN A 73 -20.88 -8.69 6.31
N GLY A 74 -20.71 -8.79 4.99
CA GLY A 74 -21.33 -7.91 4.00
C GLY A 74 -20.69 -6.52 3.89
N LYS A 75 -19.67 -6.21 4.69
CA LYS A 75 -18.97 -4.91 4.65
C LYS A 75 -17.82 -4.92 3.64
N PRO A 76 -17.44 -3.75 3.09
CA PRO A 76 -16.30 -3.63 2.20
C PRO A 76 -14.97 -3.91 2.94
N LEU A 77 -13.95 -4.30 2.17
CA LEU A 77 -12.63 -4.64 2.71
C LEU A 77 -11.98 -3.48 3.48
N ASP A 78 -12.25 -2.23 3.12
CA ASP A 78 -11.68 -1.07 3.83
C ASP A 78 -12.20 -0.94 5.26
N GLU A 79 -13.44 -1.35 5.54
CA GLU A 79 -13.97 -1.32 6.90
C GLU A 79 -13.18 -2.28 7.80
N ALA A 80 -12.87 -3.48 7.29
CA ALA A 80 -11.99 -4.41 7.98
C ALA A 80 -10.57 -3.86 8.12
N ALA A 81 -10.07 -3.19 7.09
CA ALA A 81 -8.72 -2.63 7.08
C ALA A 81 -8.56 -1.43 8.04
N ARG A 82 -9.66 -0.78 8.45
CA ARG A 82 -9.67 0.27 9.49
C ARG A 82 -9.80 -0.29 10.92
N MET A 83 -9.90 -1.61 11.11
CA MET A 83 -10.00 -2.22 12.44
C MET A 83 -8.64 -2.22 13.13
N THR A 84 -8.46 -1.31 14.08
CA THR A 84 -7.34 -1.31 15.03
C THR A 84 -7.78 -1.94 16.34
N GLY A 85 -6.83 -2.41 17.17
CA GLY A 85 -7.17 -2.93 18.50
C GLY A 85 -8.00 -1.94 19.33
N ARG A 86 -7.71 -0.64 19.20
CA ARG A 86 -8.49 0.44 19.85
C ARG A 86 -9.91 0.54 19.28
N ARG A 87 -10.08 0.47 17.96
CA ARG A 87 -11.42 0.50 17.33
C ARG A 87 -12.24 -0.72 17.71
N VAL A 88 -11.63 -1.92 17.72
CA VAL A 88 -12.29 -3.15 18.16
C VAL A 88 -12.74 -3.02 19.62
N ALA A 89 -11.85 -2.59 20.52
CA ALA A 89 -12.19 -2.36 21.92
C ALA A 89 -13.35 -1.36 22.08
N SER A 90 -13.27 -0.22 21.39
CA SER A 90 -14.30 0.82 21.41
C SER A 90 -15.66 0.32 20.91
N LEU A 91 -15.70 -0.41 19.79
CA LEU A 91 -16.93 -1.02 19.24
C LEU A 91 -17.53 -2.04 20.21
N MET A 92 -16.68 -2.72 20.97
CA MET A 92 -17.10 -3.68 21.98
C MET A 92 -17.42 -3.03 23.33
N GLY A 93 -17.38 -1.70 23.47
CA GLY A 93 -17.68 -1.00 24.73
C GLY A 93 -16.62 -1.15 25.81
N GLU A 94 -15.38 -1.43 25.44
CA GLU A 94 -14.22 -1.55 26.33
C GLU A 94 -13.25 -0.40 26.10
N ILE A 95 -12.84 0.27 27.19
CA ILE A 95 -11.85 1.34 27.17
C ILE A 95 -10.84 1.01 28.28
N GLU A 96 -9.59 0.78 27.88
CA GLU A 96 -8.36 0.87 28.69
C GLU A 96 -7.77 -0.34 29.45
N LYS A 97 -8.45 -1.43 29.82
CA LYS A 97 -7.79 -2.47 30.67
C LYS A 97 -7.14 -3.66 29.98
N GLU A 98 -7.55 -4.06 28.77
CA GLU A 98 -7.06 -5.32 28.15
C GLU A 98 -6.85 -5.20 26.62
N MET A 99 -6.12 -4.17 26.21
CA MET A 99 -5.90 -3.86 24.78
C MET A 99 -5.15 -4.97 24.02
N GLY A 100 -4.30 -5.75 24.71
CA GLY A 100 -3.41 -6.74 24.08
C GLY A 100 -4.13 -7.76 23.20
N CYS A 101 -5.26 -8.29 23.66
CA CYS A 101 -6.03 -9.28 22.90
C CYS A 101 -6.64 -8.67 21.63
N PHE A 102 -7.25 -7.48 21.75
CA PHE A 102 -7.84 -6.80 20.60
C PHE A 102 -6.80 -6.40 19.55
N LYS A 103 -5.58 -6.04 19.98
CA LYS A 103 -4.44 -5.78 19.08
C LYS A 103 -4.10 -7.03 18.26
N ILE A 104 -4.03 -8.20 18.89
CA ILE A 104 -3.74 -9.47 18.20
C ILE A 104 -4.86 -9.85 17.23
N VAL A 105 -6.13 -9.71 17.64
CA VAL A 105 -7.28 -9.99 16.78
C VAL A 105 -7.28 -9.06 15.54
N ALA A 106 -7.08 -7.77 15.75
CA ALA A 106 -6.97 -6.79 14.66
C ALA A 106 -5.77 -7.10 13.74
N ALA A 107 -4.62 -7.50 14.30
CA ALA A 107 -3.44 -7.88 13.52
C ALA A 107 -3.69 -9.13 12.65
N ALA A 108 -4.34 -10.16 13.18
CA ALA A 108 -4.68 -11.36 12.40
C ALA A 108 -5.60 -11.03 11.22
N LEU A 109 -6.60 -10.16 11.44
CA LEU A 109 -7.46 -9.64 10.38
C LEU A 109 -6.65 -8.82 9.35
N GLY A 110 -5.75 -7.96 9.82
CA GLY A 110 -4.85 -7.17 8.98
C GLY A 110 -3.98 -8.04 8.06
N HIS A 111 -3.30 -9.05 8.61
CA HIS A 111 -2.51 -10.01 7.83
C HIS A 111 -3.38 -10.78 6.81
N CYS A 112 -4.63 -11.09 7.17
CA CYS A 112 -5.55 -11.77 6.27
C CYS A 112 -5.90 -10.88 5.07
N LEU A 113 -6.18 -9.60 5.31
CA LEU A 113 -6.43 -8.60 4.27
C LEU A 113 -5.19 -8.38 3.41
N GLU A 114 -4.01 -8.25 4.01
CA GLU A 114 -2.75 -8.09 3.28
C GLU A 114 -2.51 -9.28 2.34
N ASN A 115 -2.72 -10.51 2.82
CA ASN A 115 -2.58 -11.71 2.00
C ASN A 115 -3.61 -11.79 0.87
N PHE A 116 -4.83 -11.28 1.09
CA PHE A 116 -5.83 -11.16 0.03
C PHE A 116 -5.41 -10.13 -1.03
N ILE A 117 -5.02 -8.94 -0.59
CA ILE A 117 -4.68 -7.79 -1.44
C ILE A 117 -3.32 -7.96 -2.12
N SER A 118 -2.41 -8.77 -1.58
CA SER A 118 -1.10 -9.05 -2.18
C SER A 118 -1.11 -10.38 -2.96
N GLY A 119 -2.10 -11.26 -2.74
CA GLY A 119 -2.17 -12.58 -3.35
C GLY A 119 -2.30 -12.60 -4.88
N PRO A 120 -2.13 -13.76 -5.56
CA PRO A 120 -2.04 -13.84 -7.01
C PRO A 120 -3.23 -13.21 -7.76
N MET A 121 -2.94 -12.46 -8.84
CA MET A 121 -3.94 -11.80 -9.69
C MET A 121 -5.08 -12.73 -10.15
N GLY A 122 -4.80 -14.03 -10.37
CA GLY A 122 -5.81 -15.01 -10.80
C GLY A 122 -6.94 -15.26 -9.79
N LYS A 123 -6.75 -14.90 -8.52
CA LYS A 123 -7.82 -14.93 -7.49
C LYS A 123 -8.68 -13.65 -7.51
N LEU A 124 -8.14 -12.54 -8.01
CA LEU A 124 -8.91 -11.31 -8.21
C LEU A 124 -9.63 -11.40 -9.55
N LYS A 125 -10.86 -11.90 -9.54
CA LYS A 125 -11.70 -11.88 -10.75
C LYS A 125 -11.85 -10.44 -11.25
N PRO A 126 -11.90 -10.20 -12.57
CA PRO A 126 -12.33 -8.91 -13.10
C PRO A 126 -13.69 -8.58 -12.48
N LEU A 127 -13.85 -7.41 -11.88
CA LEU A 127 -15.13 -7.00 -11.32
C LEU A 127 -16.06 -6.69 -12.49
N GLU A 128 -16.85 -7.68 -12.89
CA GLU A 128 -17.73 -7.64 -14.07
C GLU A 128 -18.80 -6.53 -13.98
N LYS A 129 -19.01 -5.91 -12.81
CA LYS A 129 -19.89 -4.76 -12.61
C LYS A 129 -19.25 -3.70 -11.72
N LEU A 130 -18.61 -2.73 -12.37
CA LEU A 130 -18.01 -1.50 -11.82
C LEU A 130 -19.00 -0.51 -11.16
N ARG A 131 -20.27 -0.87 -10.94
CA ARG A 131 -21.37 0.11 -10.86
C ARG A 131 -21.67 0.69 -9.47
N ASP A 132 -21.19 0.13 -8.37
CA ASP A 132 -21.53 0.60 -7.01
C ASP A 132 -20.34 1.10 -6.18
N VAL A 133 -19.16 1.31 -6.79
CA VAL A 133 -18.03 1.93 -6.08
C VAL A 133 -18.23 3.44 -6.08
N SER A 134 -18.31 4.06 -4.89
CA SER A 134 -18.49 5.51 -4.77
C SER A 134 -17.39 6.25 -5.55
N ARG A 135 -17.80 7.18 -6.42
CA ARG A 135 -16.88 8.08 -7.15
C ARG A 135 -16.18 9.07 -6.22
N GLU A 136 -16.48 9.04 -4.93
CA GLU A 136 -15.87 9.92 -3.93
C GLU A 136 -14.57 9.33 -3.36
N ARG A 137 -14.29 8.03 -3.55
CA ARG A 137 -13.09 7.40 -2.98
C ARG A 137 -11.91 7.36 -3.95
N VAL A 138 -10.75 7.84 -3.47
CA VAL A 138 -9.49 7.90 -4.22
C VAL A 138 -8.40 7.17 -3.46
N ALA A 139 -7.68 6.27 -4.13
CA ALA A 139 -6.45 5.70 -3.62
C ALA A 139 -5.25 6.51 -4.11
N VAL A 140 -4.38 6.94 -3.20
CA VAL A 140 -3.16 7.69 -3.55
C VAL A 140 -1.97 6.77 -3.35
N ALA A 141 -1.18 6.57 -4.41
CA ALA A 141 0.09 5.87 -4.31
C ALA A 141 1.10 6.74 -3.56
N MET A 142 1.37 6.40 -2.30
CA MET A 142 2.25 7.13 -1.39
C MET A 142 3.63 6.48 -1.32
N SER A 143 4.64 7.14 -1.86
CA SER A 143 6.02 6.63 -1.89
C SER A 143 6.88 7.09 -0.71
N GLY A 144 6.27 7.75 0.30
CA GLY A 144 7.01 8.42 1.37
C GLY A 144 7.69 9.72 0.94
N GLY A 145 7.41 10.22 -0.27
CA GLY A 145 7.94 11.47 -0.81
C GLY A 145 6.94 12.62 -0.71
N VAL A 146 7.45 13.86 -0.74
CA VAL A 146 6.66 15.09 -0.62
C VAL A 146 5.54 15.20 -1.66
N ASP A 147 5.77 14.73 -2.89
CA ASP A 147 4.80 14.86 -3.99
C ASP A 147 3.55 14.01 -3.74
N SER A 148 3.72 12.71 -3.48
CA SER A 148 2.57 11.83 -3.21
C SER A 148 1.83 12.21 -1.93
N SER A 149 2.56 12.70 -0.93
CA SER A 149 2.00 13.17 0.34
C SER A 149 1.13 14.42 0.14
N THR A 150 1.62 15.37 -0.66
CA THR A 150 0.87 16.58 -0.99
C THR A 150 -0.30 16.29 -1.92
N ALA A 151 -0.16 15.33 -2.85
CA ALA A 151 -1.27 14.86 -3.67
C ALA A 151 -2.43 14.30 -2.83
N ALA A 152 -2.11 13.53 -1.78
CA ALA A 152 -3.10 13.02 -0.84
C ALA A 152 -3.78 14.15 -0.05
N LEU A 153 -3.01 15.14 0.41
CA LEU A 153 -3.53 16.32 1.08
C LEU A 153 -4.50 17.12 0.19
N ILE A 154 -4.11 17.43 -1.05
CA ILE A 154 -4.95 18.19 -1.99
C ILE A 154 -6.29 17.48 -2.20
N LEU A 155 -6.27 16.18 -2.49
CA LEU A 155 -7.49 15.40 -2.71
C LEU A 155 -8.38 15.33 -1.46
N LYS A 156 -7.76 15.26 -0.26
CA LYS A 156 -8.49 15.30 1.01
C LYS A 156 -9.17 16.66 1.20
N GLU A 157 -8.49 17.77 0.90
CA GLU A 157 -9.02 19.13 0.97
C GLU A 157 -10.12 19.39 -0.07
N GLU A 158 -10.04 18.75 -1.24
CA GLU A 158 -11.10 18.74 -2.27
C GLU A 158 -12.34 17.91 -1.86
N GLY A 159 -12.29 17.21 -0.73
CA GLY A 159 -13.43 16.48 -0.15
C GLY A 159 -13.55 15.02 -0.56
N TYR A 160 -12.52 14.44 -1.21
CA TYR A 160 -12.52 13.01 -1.51
C TYR A 160 -12.31 12.16 -0.23
N ASP A 161 -12.89 10.97 -0.22
CA ASP A 161 -12.50 9.92 0.74
C ASP A 161 -11.17 9.31 0.28
N VAL A 162 -10.08 9.79 0.86
CA VAL A 162 -8.72 9.40 0.45
C VAL A 162 -8.23 8.20 1.27
N ILE A 163 -7.66 7.22 0.59
CA ILE A 163 -6.83 6.16 1.19
C ILE A 163 -5.41 6.20 0.61
N GLY A 164 -4.40 6.00 1.45
CA GLY A 164 -3.00 5.91 1.05
C GLY A 164 -2.59 4.46 0.78
N LEU A 165 -1.88 4.22 -0.32
CA LEU A 165 -1.30 2.92 -0.67
C LEU A 165 0.21 3.05 -0.88
N THR A 166 1.01 2.35 -0.08
CA THR A 166 2.44 2.21 -0.33
C THR A 166 2.74 0.83 -0.89
N MET A 167 3.57 0.77 -1.93
CA MET A 167 3.97 -0.50 -2.54
C MET A 167 5.30 -0.95 -1.95
N ARG A 168 5.39 -2.21 -1.52
CA ARG A 168 6.66 -2.88 -1.27
C ARG A 168 7.08 -3.58 -2.57
N LEU A 169 8.12 -3.07 -3.22
CA LEU A 169 8.47 -3.45 -4.59
C LEU A 169 9.67 -4.39 -4.71
N TRP A 170 10.56 -4.44 -3.71
CA TRP A 170 11.74 -5.30 -3.75
C TRP A 170 12.37 -5.40 -2.36
N GLU A 171 13.19 -6.42 -2.15
CA GLU A 171 14.03 -6.58 -0.95
C GLU A 171 15.49 -6.43 -1.38
N ASP A 172 16.23 -5.56 -0.69
CA ASP A 172 17.68 -5.45 -0.83
C ASP A 172 18.31 -6.78 -0.39
N GLY A 173 19.09 -7.41 -1.27
CA GLY A 173 19.66 -8.75 -1.08
C GLY A 173 20.78 -8.87 -0.04
N GLU A 174 20.91 -7.92 0.89
CA GLU A 174 21.79 -8.06 2.07
C GLU A 174 20.95 -8.41 3.29
N SER A 175 20.86 -9.72 3.58
CA SER A 175 20.54 -10.32 4.88
C SER A 175 19.83 -9.41 5.90
N ASP A 176 18.54 -9.17 5.68
CA ASP A 176 17.63 -8.62 6.70
C ASP A 176 16.90 -9.75 7.47
N GLU A 177 17.50 -10.96 7.52
CA GLU A 177 17.09 -12.07 8.40
C GLU A 177 17.21 -11.73 9.91
N GLY A 178 17.65 -10.51 10.25
CA GLY A 178 17.79 -10.02 11.63
C GLY A 178 16.99 -8.77 12.00
N ARG A 179 16.18 -8.17 11.12
CA ARG A 179 15.44 -6.92 11.42
C ARG A 179 13.97 -6.90 11.00
N MET A 180 13.32 -8.07 10.89
CA MET A 180 11.87 -8.18 11.08
C MET A 180 11.52 -7.97 12.56
N LEU A 181 11.67 -6.75 13.06
CA LEU A 181 10.97 -6.30 14.24
C LEU A 181 9.51 -6.14 13.86
N ASN A 182 8.73 -7.17 14.18
CA ASN A 182 7.32 -7.13 14.54
C ASN A 182 6.53 -5.93 13.99
N LEU A 183 5.72 -6.16 12.94
CA LEU A 183 4.57 -5.33 12.60
C LEU A 183 3.59 -5.29 13.81
N LYS A 184 3.91 -4.50 14.82
CA LYS A 184 2.97 -4.07 15.83
C LYS A 184 2.27 -2.85 15.27
N ALA A 185 1.06 -3.06 14.76
CA ALA A 185 0.05 -2.03 14.64
C ALA A 185 -0.37 -1.59 16.06
N THR A 186 0.53 -0.94 16.79
CA THR A 186 0.30 -0.04 17.93
C THR A 186 1.64 0.39 18.51
N ASP A 187 1.81 1.72 18.61
CA ASP A 187 2.75 2.40 19.49
C ASP A 187 4.24 2.05 19.25
N LEU A 188 4.93 2.88 18.46
CA LEU A 188 6.40 2.85 18.35
C LEU A 188 6.94 4.26 18.56
N ASP A 189 7.44 4.50 19.77
CA ASP A 189 8.64 5.30 19.98
C ASP A 189 9.80 4.49 19.37
N ILE A 190 10.34 4.95 18.23
CA ILE A 190 11.60 4.45 17.68
C ILE A 190 12.69 5.34 18.28
N GLU A 191 13.61 4.77 19.06
CA GLU A 191 14.83 5.48 19.42
C GLU A 191 15.65 5.73 18.13
N GLU A 192 15.94 7.00 17.86
CA GLU A 192 16.55 7.57 16.64
C GLU A 192 17.97 7.07 16.32
N ASP A 193 18.59 6.28 17.19
CA ASP A 193 20.02 6.02 17.14
C ASP A 193 20.34 4.69 16.44
N ASN A 194 20.58 4.74 15.12
CA ASN A 194 21.60 3.95 14.37
C ASN A 194 21.24 3.74 12.88
N TYR A 195 20.94 4.81 12.15
CA TYR A 195 21.06 4.83 10.69
C TYR A 195 22.27 5.70 10.30
N PRO A 196 23.30 5.17 9.61
CA PRO A 196 24.34 6.02 9.05
C PRO A 196 23.71 6.99 8.03
N GLU A 197 23.93 8.29 8.21
CA GLU A 197 23.34 9.38 7.41
C GLU A 197 23.67 9.30 5.90
N ASP A 198 24.67 8.52 5.52
CA ASP A 198 25.29 8.52 4.19
C ASP A 198 24.84 7.40 3.22
N ARG A 199 23.82 6.58 3.53
CA ARG A 199 23.32 5.60 2.52
C ARG A 199 22.30 6.25 1.57
N PRO A 200 22.50 6.16 0.23
CA PRO A 200 21.55 6.70 -0.72
C PRO A 200 20.20 5.97 -0.58
N ARG A 201 19.14 6.73 -0.34
CA ARG A 201 17.82 6.20 0.01
C ARG A 201 17.12 5.65 -1.25
N SER A 202 16.85 4.35 -1.27
CA SER A 202 15.99 3.74 -2.29
C SER A 202 14.53 4.12 -2.04
N CYS A 203 13.74 4.30 -3.11
CA CYS A 203 12.30 4.54 -3.01
C CYS A 203 11.61 3.22 -2.66
N CYS A 204 10.73 3.25 -1.64
CA CYS A 204 10.01 2.10 -1.07
C CYS A 204 10.81 1.30 -0.03
N SER A 205 11.76 1.97 0.65
CA SER A 205 12.43 1.43 1.85
C SER A 205 11.47 1.33 3.05
N PRO A 206 11.81 0.56 4.10
CA PRO A 206 11.04 0.57 5.36
C PRO A 206 10.83 1.98 5.94
N LEU A 207 11.82 2.86 5.79
CA LEU A 207 11.72 4.26 6.20
C LEU A 207 10.70 5.03 5.36
N ASP A 208 10.65 4.82 4.04
CA ASP A 208 9.63 5.48 3.19
C ASP A 208 8.21 5.02 3.49
N ILE A 209 8.06 3.74 3.86
CA ILE A 209 6.76 3.20 4.30
C ILE A 209 6.34 3.91 5.59
N GLN A 210 7.27 4.10 6.53
CA GLN A 210 7.02 4.81 7.77
C GLN A 210 6.67 6.29 7.50
N ASP A 211 7.42 6.98 6.65
CA ASP A 211 7.14 8.36 6.25
C ASP A 211 5.74 8.51 5.64
N ALA A 212 5.35 7.59 4.76
CA ALA A 212 4.02 7.58 4.15
C ALA A 212 2.92 7.38 5.20
N LYS A 213 3.16 6.50 6.18
CA LYS A 213 2.26 6.24 7.29
C LYS A 213 2.10 7.47 8.18
N GLU A 214 3.19 8.12 8.57
CA GLU A 214 3.15 9.32 9.42
C GLU A 214 2.41 10.48 8.75
N VAL A 215 2.63 10.68 7.45
CA VAL A 215 1.84 11.64 6.67
C VAL A 215 0.37 11.28 6.70
N ALA A 216 0.03 10.00 6.45
CA ALA A 216 -1.35 9.55 6.42
C ALA A 216 -2.07 9.74 7.76
N ASP A 217 -1.40 9.39 8.86
CA ASP A 217 -1.91 9.60 10.22
C ASP A 217 -2.12 11.10 10.50
N LYS A 218 -1.17 11.95 10.07
CA LYS A 218 -1.26 13.41 10.23
C LYS A 218 -2.45 14.02 9.50
N ILE A 219 -2.71 13.60 8.26
CA ILE A 219 -3.84 14.13 7.45
C ILE A 219 -5.14 13.33 7.65
N GLY A 220 -5.13 12.36 8.58
CA GLY A 220 -6.31 11.59 8.98
C GLY A 220 -6.87 10.73 7.84
N ILE A 221 -6.02 10.02 7.10
CA ILE A 221 -6.42 9.05 6.07
C ILE A 221 -5.95 7.63 6.44
N PRO A 222 -6.70 6.58 6.07
CA PRO A 222 -6.20 5.21 6.16
C PRO A 222 -4.99 5.01 5.25
N HIS A 223 -4.05 4.17 5.68
CA HIS A 223 -2.85 3.83 4.92
C HIS A 223 -2.62 2.32 4.91
N TYR A 224 -2.30 1.79 3.74
CA TYR A 224 -2.09 0.37 3.50
C TYR A 224 -0.78 0.12 2.78
N VAL A 225 -0.11 -0.97 3.13
CA VAL A 225 1.07 -1.46 2.42
C VAL A 225 0.66 -2.66 1.57
N ILE A 226 1.08 -2.67 0.30
CA ILE A 226 0.79 -3.75 -0.64
C ILE A 226 2.12 -4.34 -1.11
N ASN A 227 2.32 -5.64 -0.87
CA ASN A 227 3.48 -6.33 -1.38
C ASN A 227 3.29 -6.69 -2.85
N LEU A 228 4.14 -6.12 -3.70
CA LEU A 228 4.16 -6.35 -5.15
C LEU A 228 5.54 -6.82 -5.61
N ALA A 229 6.40 -7.31 -4.70
CA ALA A 229 7.80 -7.61 -5.00
C ALA A 229 7.96 -8.62 -6.15
N ASP A 230 7.22 -9.73 -6.11
CA ASP A 230 7.27 -10.75 -7.18
C ASP A 230 6.81 -10.20 -8.53
N LEU A 231 5.76 -9.37 -8.53
CA LEU A 231 5.22 -8.76 -9.75
C LEU A 231 6.17 -7.69 -10.30
N PHE A 232 6.84 -6.95 -9.42
CA PHE A 232 7.84 -5.97 -9.78
C PHE A 232 9.09 -6.65 -10.36
N GLU A 233 9.56 -7.72 -9.73
CA GLU A 233 10.66 -8.55 -10.23
C GLU A 233 10.36 -9.05 -11.66
N GLN A 234 9.16 -9.62 -11.87
CA GLN A 234 8.77 -10.19 -13.17
C GLN A 234 8.50 -9.14 -14.26
N ARG A 235 7.91 -7.99 -13.92
CA ARG A 235 7.45 -7.00 -14.90
C ARG A 235 8.39 -5.81 -15.10
N VAL A 236 9.34 -5.60 -14.19
CA VAL A 236 10.24 -4.45 -14.20
C VAL A 236 11.69 -4.88 -14.17
N ILE A 237 12.12 -5.62 -13.14
CA ILE A 237 13.55 -5.96 -12.94
C ILE A 237 14.04 -6.93 -14.02
N ARG A 238 13.35 -8.05 -14.25
CA ARG A 238 13.76 -9.02 -15.28
C ARG A 238 13.80 -8.41 -16.69
N PRO A 239 12.74 -7.72 -17.17
CA PRO A 239 12.79 -7.04 -18.46
C PRO A 239 13.91 -6.01 -18.56
N PHE A 240 14.22 -5.30 -17.48
CA PHE A 240 15.35 -4.38 -17.43
C PHE A 240 16.68 -5.10 -17.65
N CYS A 241 16.92 -6.21 -16.95
CA CYS A 241 18.12 -7.01 -17.12
C CYS A 241 18.22 -7.61 -18.54
N ASP A 242 17.14 -8.22 -19.03
CA ASP A 242 17.09 -8.88 -20.34
C ASP A 242 17.38 -7.88 -21.47
N GLN A 243 16.81 -6.67 -21.40
CA GLN A 243 17.06 -5.61 -22.39
C GLN A 243 18.52 -5.15 -22.40
N TYR A 244 19.18 -5.06 -21.24
CA TYR A 244 20.62 -4.79 -21.21
C TYR A 244 21.44 -5.92 -21.84
N LEU A 245 21.07 -7.18 -21.62
CA LEU A 245 21.73 -8.33 -22.23
C LEU A 245 21.54 -8.37 -23.76
N GLU A 246 20.46 -7.78 -24.27
CA GLU A 246 20.19 -7.59 -25.70
C GLU A 246 20.87 -6.35 -26.30
N GLY A 247 21.65 -5.59 -25.51
CA GLY A 247 22.34 -4.38 -25.97
C GLY A 247 21.45 -3.14 -26.09
N MET A 248 20.30 -3.13 -25.41
CA MET A 248 19.39 -1.98 -25.33
C MET A 248 19.67 -1.13 -24.09
N THR A 249 19.15 0.10 -24.08
CA THR A 249 19.12 0.97 -22.89
C THR A 249 17.69 1.09 -22.35
N PRO A 250 17.29 0.26 -21.37
CA PRO A 250 15.92 0.20 -20.87
C PRO A 250 15.55 1.37 -19.96
N ASN A 251 14.27 1.74 -19.94
CA ASN A 251 13.70 2.62 -18.93
C ASN A 251 12.71 1.82 -18.05
N PRO A 252 13.12 1.36 -16.85
CA PRO A 252 12.28 0.52 -16.01
C PRO A 252 11.07 1.28 -15.45
N CYS A 253 11.16 2.61 -15.32
CA CYS A 253 10.09 3.43 -14.78
C CYS A 253 8.86 3.46 -15.70
N LEU A 254 9.03 3.30 -17.02
CA LEU A 254 7.91 3.14 -17.96
C LEU A 254 7.12 1.85 -17.70
N ASN A 255 7.84 0.73 -17.50
CA ASN A 255 7.21 -0.56 -17.18
C ASN A 255 6.55 -0.53 -15.80
N CYS A 256 7.21 0.08 -14.81
CA CYS A 256 6.63 0.29 -13.48
C CYS A 256 5.33 1.09 -13.56
N ASN A 257 5.31 2.23 -14.28
CA ASN A 257 4.09 3.01 -14.40
C ASN A 257 2.97 2.23 -15.11
N ARG A 258 3.29 1.57 -16.22
CA ARG A 258 2.32 0.82 -17.03
C ARG A 258 1.72 -0.37 -16.29
N PHE A 259 2.56 -1.27 -15.78
CA PHE A 259 2.13 -2.57 -15.26
C PHE A 259 1.87 -2.54 -13.77
N ILE A 260 2.67 -1.79 -13.00
CA ILE A 260 2.57 -1.78 -11.54
C ILE A 260 1.58 -0.71 -11.10
N LYS A 261 1.82 0.56 -11.43
CA LYS A 261 0.99 1.68 -10.93
C LYS A 261 -0.38 1.72 -11.60
N LEU A 262 -0.45 1.87 -12.92
CA LEU A 262 -1.71 2.10 -13.64
C LEU A 262 -2.54 0.82 -13.85
N ASP A 263 -1.95 -0.36 -13.71
CA ASP A 263 -2.67 -1.63 -13.84
C ASP A 263 -2.86 -2.34 -12.49
N ILE A 264 -1.81 -2.97 -11.94
CA ILE A 264 -1.94 -3.80 -10.73
C ILE A 264 -2.44 -2.98 -9.52
N LEU A 265 -1.78 -1.85 -9.20
CA LEU A 265 -2.14 -1.02 -8.06
C LEU A 265 -3.55 -0.44 -8.22
N ARG A 266 -3.94 0.01 -9.42
CA ARG A 266 -5.31 0.45 -9.72
C ARG A 266 -6.33 -0.63 -9.41
N ARG A 267 -6.07 -1.88 -9.82
CA ARG A 267 -6.97 -3.01 -9.52
C ARG A 267 -7.05 -3.26 -8.01
N ARG A 268 -5.92 -3.24 -7.28
CA ARG A 268 -5.92 -3.41 -5.81
C ARG A 268 -6.65 -2.27 -5.09
N ALA A 269 -6.42 -1.03 -5.51
CA ALA A 269 -7.14 0.14 -5.02
C ALA A 269 -8.66 -0.03 -5.17
N HIS A 270 -9.09 -0.60 -6.29
CA HIS A 270 -10.49 -0.85 -6.54
C HIS A 270 -11.09 -1.94 -5.62
N TRP A 271 -10.33 -2.98 -5.27
CA TRP A 271 -10.75 -3.94 -4.23
C TRP A 271 -10.89 -3.30 -2.84
N LEU A 272 -10.19 -2.20 -2.59
CA LEU A 272 -10.35 -1.35 -1.40
C LEU A 272 -11.47 -0.30 -1.55
N GLY A 273 -12.29 -0.42 -2.60
CA GLY A 273 -13.42 0.45 -2.86
C GLY A 273 -13.05 1.81 -3.45
N ALA A 274 -11.82 2.02 -3.93
CA ALA A 274 -11.47 3.26 -4.61
C ALA A 274 -11.91 3.24 -6.08
N TYR A 275 -12.62 4.29 -6.50
CA TYR A 275 -12.97 4.47 -7.91
C TYR A 275 -11.82 5.09 -8.70
N TYR A 276 -11.04 5.98 -8.07
CA TYR A 276 -9.89 6.63 -8.67
C TYR A 276 -8.57 6.18 -8.05
N LEU A 277 -7.52 6.15 -8.87
CA LEU A 277 -6.13 6.12 -8.47
C LEU A 277 -5.51 7.50 -8.68
N SER A 278 -4.67 7.93 -7.74
CA SER A 278 -3.84 9.12 -7.85
C SER A 278 -2.39 8.79 -7.48
N THR A 279 -1.47 9.60 -7.97
CA THR A 279 -0.02 9.46 -7.72
C THR A 279 0.60 10.85 -7.60
N GLY A 280 1.83 10.93 -7.12
CA GLY A 280 2.61 12.17 -7.13
C GLY A 280 3.21 12.57 -8.50
N HIS A 281 2.64 12.11 -9.62
CA HIS A 281 3.18 12.49 -10.94
C HIS A 281 2.72 13.89 -11.37
N TYR A 282 3.64 14.66 -11.94
CA TYR A 282 3.35 15.93 -12.59
C TYR A 282 2.88 15.66 -14.01
N VAL A 283 1.57 15.55 -14.19
CA VAL A 283 0.90 15.32 -15.47
C VAL A 283 -0.53 15.88 -15.38
N ARG A 284 -1.12 16.27 -16.51
CA ARG A 284 -2.54 16.64 -16.56
C ARG A 284 -3.32 15.60 -17.36
N VAL A 285 -4.27 14.93 -16.72
CA VAL A 285 -5.23 14.06 -17.40
C VAL A 285 -6.60 14.74 -17.39
N ARG A 286 -7.21 14.92 -18.57
CA ARG A 286 -8.50 15.60 -18.74
C ARG A 286 -9.38 14.87 -19.75
N SER A 287 -10.68 14.89 -19.54
CA SER A 287 -11.65 14.47 -20.56
C SER A 287 -11.81 15.58 -21.60
N ALA A 288 -11.74 15.22 -22.89
CA ALA A 288 -12.08 16.10 -24.00
C ALA A 288 -13.59 16.40 -23.99
N GLU A 289 -13.97 17.66 -24.15
CA GLU A 289 -15.38 18.09 -24.13
C GLU A 289 -16.19 17.49 -25.28
N GLU A 290 -15.57 17.28 -26.44
CA GLU A 290 -16.24 16.86 -27.67
C GLU A 290 -16.76 15.41 -27.62
N ASN A 291 -16.01 14.49 -27.02
CA ASN A 291 -16.29 13.06 -27.10
C ASN A 291 -16.03 12.27 -25.80
N GLY A 292 -15.67 12.94 -24.70
CA GLY A 292 -15.38 12.27 -23.42
C GLY A 292 -14.07 11.51 -23.37
N ARG A 293 -13.22 11.60 -24.40
CA ARG A 293 -11.92 10.90 -24.45
C ARG A 293 -10.94 11.53 -23.47
N PHE A 294 -10.25 10.70 -22.69
CA PHE A 294 -9.19 11.17 -21.81
C PHE A 294 -7.91 11.46 -22.59
N LEU A 295 -7.39 12.67 -22.40
CA LEU A 295 -6.19 13.20 -23.01
C LEU A 295 -5.14 13.48 -21.94
N VAL A 296 -3.88 13.24 -22.29
CA VAL A 296 -2.71 13.49 -21.45
C VAL A 296 -2.04 14.76 -21.94
N TYR A 297 -1.90 15.74 -21.05
CA TYR A 297 -1.23 17.01 -21.30
C TYR A 297 0.01 17.12 -20.41
N ARG A 298 0.93 17.99 -20.83
CA ARG A 298 2.07 18.39 -20.00
C ARG A 298 1.59 19.06 -18.72
N ALA A 299 2.33 18.83 -17.63
CA ALA A 299 2.14 19.56 -16.38
C ALA A 299 2.36 21.06 -16.56
N GLU A 300 1.85 21.86 -15.61
CA GLU A 300 2.17 23.28 -15.48
C GLU A 300 3.67 23.51 -15.38
N ASP A 301 4.33 22.69 -14.55
CA ASP A 301 5.76 22.73 -14.35
C ASP A 301 6.49 21.96 -15.45
N SER A 302 6.89 22.67 -16.49
CA SER A 302 7.65 22.08 -17.60
C SER A 302 8.96 21.41 -17.16
N SER A 303 9.56 21.83 -16.04
CA SER A 303 10.82 21.26 -15.53
C SER A 303 10.61 19.92 -14.82
N LYS A 304 9.37 19.64 -14.39
CA LYS A 304 8.97 18.41 -13.71
C LYS A 304 8.00 17.56 -14.51
N ASP A 305 7.67 17.94 -15.75
CA ASP A 305 6.70 17.23 -16.57
C ASP A 305 7.03 15.74 -16.70
N GLN A 306 6.07 14.89 -16.34
CA GLN A 306 6.16 13.44 -16.40
C GLN A 306 5.14 12.85 -17.38
N SER A 307 4.58 13.66 -18.29
CA SER A 307 3.61 13.21 -19.29
C SER A 307 4.11 12.04 -20.14
N CYS A 308 5.42 11.96 -20.41
CA CYS A 308 6.04 10.85 -21.13
C CYS A 308 5.84 9.49 -20.45
N MET A 309 5.68 9.45 -19.13
CA MET A 309 5.47 8.22 -18.36
C MET A 309 4.09 7.61 -18.64
N PHE A 310 3.16 8.39 -19.20
CA PHE A 310 1.78 8.01 -19.49
C PHE A 310 1.57 7.63 -20.96
N TRP A 311 2.62 7.53 -21.78
CA TRP A 311 2.50 7.24 -23.22
C TRP A 311 1.75 5.93 -23.53
N SER A 312 1.85 4.95 -22.63
CA SER A 312 1.21 3.63 -22.77
C SER A 312 -0.11 3.49 -22.01
N ALA A 313 -0.59 4.58 -21.38
CA ALA A 313 -1.81 4.56 -20.60
C ALA A 313 -3.04 4.38 -21.51
N THR A 314 -3.93 3.46 -21.13
CA THR A 314 -5.17 3.20 -21.87
C THR A 314 -6.28 4.14 -21.42
N GLN A 315 -7.35 4.27 -22.23
CA GLN A 315 -8.53 5.05 -21.82
C GLN A 315 -9.19 4.49 -20.55
N GLU A 316 -9.17 3.16 -20.37
CA GLU A 316 -9.65 2.51 -19.16
C GLU A 316 -8.81 2.89 -17.93
N GLN A 317 -7.49 3.07 -18.09
CA GLN A 317 -6.65 3.51 -16.98
C GLN A 317 -6.86 5.00 -16.68
N LEU A 318 -6.92 5.83 -17.72
CA LEU A 318 -7.02 7.28 -17.59
C LEU A 318 -8.35 7.75 -17.02
N CYS A 319 -9.47 7.07 -17.32
CA CYS A 319 -10.79 7.45 -16.80
C CYS A 319 -10.93 7.24 -15.27
N HIS A 320 -10.01 6.47 -14.69
CA HIS A 320 -9.93 6.21 -13.26
C HIS A 320 -8.70 6.88 -12.63
N PHE A 321 -8.06 7.86 -13.29
CA PHE A 321 -6.85 8.49 -12.79
C PHE A 321 -7.05 9.97 -12.46
N LEU A 322 -6.63 10.38 -11.27
CA LEU A 322 -6.57 11.78 -10.84
C LEU A 322 -5.12 12.22 -10.75
N SER A 323 -4.84 13.44 -11.23
CA SER A 323 -3.49 14.00 -11.36
C SER A 323 -3.40 15.37 -10.68
N PRO A 324 -3.55 15.46 -9.34
CA PRO A 324 -3.69 16.73 -8.63
C PRO A 324 -2.47 17.66 -8.80
N LEU A 325 -1.26 17.10 -8.96
CA LEU A 325 -0.05 17.89 -9.10
C LEU A 325 0.15 18.48 -10.51
N GLY A 326 -0.68 18.10 -11.49
CA GLY A 326 -0.57 18.59 -12.86
C GLY A 326 -0.69 20.10 -13.02
N ASP A 327 -1.39 20.76 -12.09
CA ASP A 327 -1.67 22.20 -12.07
C ASP A 327 -0.86 22.97 -11.02
N TYR A 328 0.23 22.35 -10.55
CA TYR A 328 1.10 22.94 -9.54
C TYR A 328 2.55 22.91 -10.01
N THR A 329 3.28 23.97 -9.65
CA THR A 329 4.73 23.97 -9.70
C THR A 329 5.30 23.21 -8.51
N LYS A 330 6.51 22.66 -8.64
CA LYS A 330 7.18 21.97 -7.53
C LYS A 330 7.31 22.84 -6.29
N GLU A 331 7.59 24.13 -6.51
CA GLU A 331 7.68 25.12 -5.44
C GLU A 331 6.34 25.28 -4.71
N ARG A 332 5.22 25.33 -5.45
CA ARG A 332 3.87 25.39 -4.85
C ARG A 332 3.55 24.11 -4.07
N VAL A 333 3.95 22.94 -4.58
CA VAL A 333 3.79 21.66 -3.87
C VAL A 333 4.56 21.66 -2.54
N ARG A 334 5.83 22.07 -2.53
CA ARG A 334 6.61 22.17 -1.28
C ARG A 334 6.00 23.16 -0.29
N LYS A 335 5.57 24.34 -0.74
CA LYS A 335 4.89 25.33 0.10
C LYS A 335 3.60 24.80 0.73
N LEU A 336 2.83 23.97 0.00
CA LEU A 336 1.64 23.32 0.57
C LEU A 336 2.03 22.30 1.64
N ALA A 337 3.04 21.46 1.37
CA ALA A 337 3.54 20.49 2.35
C ALA A 337 4.04 21.17 3.63
N GLU A 338 4.81 22.26 3.51
CA GLU A 338 5.31 23.07 4.62
C GLU A 338 4.17 23.68 5.44
N ARG A 339 3.18 24.30 4.77
CA ARG A 339 2.02 24.91 5.45
C ARG A 339 1.15 23.90 6.20
N ALA A 340 1.04 22.69 5.67
CA ALA A 340 0.35 21.58 6.34
C ALA A 340 1.25 20.87 7.36
N TYR A 341 2.49 21.33 7.54
CA TYR A 341 3.50 20.75 8.43
C TYR A 341 3.76 19.27 8.15
N LEU A 342 3.68 18.82 6.89
CA LEU A 342 3.91 17.42 6.56
C LEU A 342 5.34 17.02 6.98
N PRO A 343 5.55 15.88 7.67
CA PRO A 343 6.87 15.49 8.15
C PRO A 343 7.90 15.31 7.03
N VAL A 344 7.43 15.09 5.79
CA VAL A 344 8.27 14.95 4.60
C VAL A 344 8.45 16.24 3.79
N ALA A 345 8.04 17.41 4.31
CA ALA A 345 8.06 18.68 3.57
C ALA A 345 9.46 19.05 3.05
N ASP A 346 10.49 18.86 3.89
CA ASP A 346 11.88 19.15 3.57
C ASP A 346 12.61 17.98 2.91
N LYS A 347 11.95 16.83 2.75
CA LYS A 347 12.57 15.63 2.18
C LYS A 347 13.05 15.89 0.75
N MET A 348 14.27 15.47 0.46
CA MET A 348 14.82 15.51 -0.90
C MET A 348 14.07 14.53 -1.81
N GLU A 349 13.98 14.87 -3.09
CA GLU A 349 13.37 13.98 -4.07
C GLU A 349 14.29 12.78 -4.32
N SER A 350 13.71 11.57 -4.35
CA SER A 350 14.43 10.41 -4.84
C SER A 350 14.82 10.64 -6.31
N GLN A 351 16.11 10.66 -6.56
CA GLN A 351 16.69 10.60 -7.90
C GLN A 351 17.11 9.15 -8.15
N GLU A 352 17.24 8.75 -9.41
CA GLU A 352 17.65 7.41 -9.86
C GLU A 352 16.59 6.29 -9.84
N ILE A 353 16.97 5.15 -10.43
CA ILE A 353 16.14 3.94 -10.53
C ILE A 353 15.89 3.38 -9.13
N CYS A 354 14.62 3.18 -8.76
CA CYS A 354 14.22 2.89 -7.38
C CYS A 354 14.84 1.62 -6.77
N PHE A 355 15.26 0.65 -7.58
CA PHE A 355 15.91 -0.60 -7.13
C PHE A 355 17.43 -0.59 -7.30
N ILE A 356 18.03 0.56 -7.64
CA ILE A 356 19.47 0.76 -7.80
C ILE A 356 19.86 2.02 -7.02
N SER A 357 19.88 1.89 -5.69
CA SER A 357 20.07 3.01 -4.77
C SER A 357 21.44 3.66 -4.87
N ASP A 358 22.49 2.90 -5.16
CA ASP A 358 23.87 3.38 -5.29
C ASP A 358 24.22 3.90 -6.69
N ASN A 359 23.21 4.02 -7.57
CA ASN A 359 23.38 4.41 -8.97
C ASN A 359 24.34 3.52 -9.77
N ASN A 360 24.63 2.30 -9.28
CA ASN A 360 25.56 1.38 -9.93
C ASN A 360 24.83 0.22 -10.60
N TYR A 361 24.21 0.50 -11.75
CA TYR A 361 23.48 -0.54 -12.48
C TYR A 361 24.41 -1.66 -13.00
N HIS A 362 25.70 -1.39 -13.21
CA HIS A 362 26.67 -2.45 -13.56
C HIS A 362 26.85 -3.46 -12.44
N ARG A 363 26.95 -3.01 -11.19
CA ARG A 363 26.96 -3.88 -10.01
C ARG A 363 25.66 -4.67 -9.94
N PHE A 364 24.52 -4.00 -10.06
CA PHE A 364 23.20 -4.64 -10.02
C PHE A 364 23.05 -5.75 -11.08
N LEU A 365 23.42 -5.48 -12.34
CA LEU A 365 23.37 -6.48 -13.42
C LEU A 365 24.30 -7.67 -13.17
N ARG A 366 25.48 -7.43 -12.59
CA ARG A 366 26.43 -8.49 -12.22
C ARG A 366 25.85 -9.40 -11.14
N GLU A 367 25.29 -8.81 -10.09
CA GLU A 367 24.69 -9.54 -8.96
C GLU A 367 23.43 -10.29 -9.39
N LYS A 368 22.57 -9.69 -10.24
CA LYS A 368 21.28 -10.27 -10.63
C LYS A 368 21.34 -11.30 -11.73
N VAL A 369 22.13 -11.06 -12.78
CA VAL A 369 22.14 -11.93 -13.98
C VAL A 369 23.53 -12.39 -14.38
N GLY A 370 24.54 -12.18 -13.53
CA GLY A 370 25.91 -12.60 -13.82
C GLY A 370 26.55 -11.82 -14.98
N TYR A 371 26.03 -10.64 -15.31
CA TYR A 371 26.57 -9.82 -16.40
C TYR A 371 28.02 -9.42 -16.09
N CYS A 372 28.95 -9.81 -16.98
CA CYS A 372 30.34 -9.38 -16.94
C CYS A 372 30.59 -8.45 -18.11
N PRO A 373 30.74 -7.14 -17.87
CA PRO A 373 31.11 -6.20 -18.91
C PRO A 373 32.46 -6.63 -19.55
N PRO A 374 32.61 -6.58 -20.88
CA PRO A 374 33.90 -6.89 -21.52
C PRO A 374 34.98 -5.91 -21.05
N ALA A 375 36.23 -6.36 -20.91
CA ALA A 375 37.31 -5.64 -20.21
C ALA A 375 37.55 -4.18 -20.65
N TRP A 376 37.18 -3.82 -21.89
CA TRP A 376 37.30 -2.45 -22.42
C TRP A 376 36.25 -1.46 -21.88
N SER A 377 35.16 -1.93 -21.26
CA SER A 377 34.09 -1.09 -20.71
C SER A 377 34.43 -0.41 -19.38
N TYR A 378 35.59 -0.73 -18.78
CA TYR A 378 36.13 -0.05 -17.59
C TYR A 378 37.00 1.18 -17.93
N CYS A 379 37.09 1.58 -19.19
CA CYS A 379 37.74 2.84 -19.56
C CYS A 379 36.86 4.00 -19.13
N GLY A 380 37.14 4.53 -17.95
CA GLY A 380 36.45 5.69 -17.37
C GLY A 380 36.48 6.89 -18.29
N TYR A 381 35.31 7.53 -18.41
CA TYR A 381 35.17 8.91 -18.84
C TYR A 381 35.06 9.80 -17.60
#